data_AF-A0A5P9K352-F1
#
_entry.id   AF-A0A5P9K352-F1
#
_cell.length_a   1.000
_cell.length_b   1.000
_cell.length_c   1.000
_cell.angle_alpha   90.00
_cell.angle_beta   90.00
_cell.angle_gamma   90.00
#
_symmetry.space_group_name_H-M   'P 1'
#
loop_
_entity.id
_entity.type
_entity.pdbx_description
1 polymer ?
#
loop_
_entity_poly.entity_id
_entity_poly.type
_entity_poly.pdbx_seq_one_letter_code
_entity_poly.pdbx_strand_id
1 'polypeptide(L)' 'MSGHWNTQDTITEERLTKALEVLSSVVAEHGEKHLPLLRMIEGQLAQLRARKERREQAPALPETMEKVA' A
#
# COMPACT_ATOMS: atom_id res chain seq x y z
N MET A 1 -23.46 11.55 19.34
CA MET A 1 -22.06 11.06 19.31
C MET A 1 -21.63 11.08 17.85
N SER A 2 -21.02 12.19 17.42
CA SER A 2 -20.69 12.43 16.00
C SER A 2 -19.28 11.88 15.74
N GLY A 3 -19.19 10.67 15.20
CA GLY A 3 -17.93 10.10 14.76
C GLY A 3 -17.43 10.84 13.54
N HIS A 4 -16.45 11.74 13.72
CA HIS A 4 -15.70 12.33 12.62
C HIS A 4 -14.83 11.22 11.99
N TRP A 5 -15.36 10.50 11.01
CA TRP A 5 -14.56 9.67 10.10
C TRP A 5 -13.86 10.58 9.08
N ASN A 6 -13.05 11.52 9.56
CA ASN A 6 -12.15 12.26 8.69
C ASN A 6 -10.84 11.48 8.57
N THR A 7 -10.93 10.26 8.07
CA THR A 7 -9.77 9.53 7.60
C THR A 7 -9.71 9.76 6.10
N GLN A 8 -8.76 10.59 5.68
CA GLN A 8 -8.09 10.31 4.42
C GLN A 8 -7.51 8.89 4.58
N ASP A 9 -8.32 7.88 4.24
CA ASP A 9 -7.97 6.46 4.25
C ASP A 9 -6.97 6.22 3.10
N THR A 10 -5.81 6.87 3.17
CA THR A 10 -4.70 6.54 2.30
C THR A 10 -4.29 5.11 2.62
N ILE A 11 -4.34 4.26 1.59
CA ILE A 11 -3.81 2.91 1.67
C ILE A 11 -2.30 3.04 1.88
N THR A 12 -1.82 2.68 3.08
CA THR A 12 -0.40 2.64 3.42
C THR A 12 0.12 1.21 3.45
N GLU A 13 1.43 1.06 3.33
CA GLU A 13 2.10 -0.23 3.44
C GLU A 13 1.86 -0.88 4.81
N GLU A 14 1.90 -0.10 5.89
CA GLU A 14 1.63 -0.57 7.24
C GLU A 14 0.21 -1.16 7.35
N ARG A 15 -0.79 -0.46 6.81
CA ARG A 15 -2.19 -0.91 6.86
C ARG A 15 -2.42 -2.18 6.05
N LEU A 16 -1.82 -2.28 4.86
CA LEU A 16 -1.88 -3.51 4.06
C LEU A 16 -1.17 -4.68 4.76
N THR A 17 -0.02 -4.44 5.39
CA THR A 17 0.72 -5.46 6.14
C THR A 17 -0.12 -5.97 7.31
N LYS A 18 -0.71 -5.07 8.10
CA LYS A 18 -1.60 -5.45 9.21
C LYS A 18 -2.85 -6.20 8.73
N ALA A 19 -3.42 -5.81 7.59
CA ALA A 19 -4.54 -6.53 6.99
C ALA A 19 -4.15 -7.96 6.59
N LEU A 20 -2.93 -8.18 6.08
CA LEU A 20 -2.42 -9.52 5.77
C LEU A 20 -2.24 -10.38 7.01
N GLU A 21 -1.70 -9.83 8.10
CA GLU A 21 -1.55 -10.56 9.37
C GLU A 21 -2.90 -11.07 9.88
N VAL A 22 -3.92 -10.20 9.89
CA VAL A 22 -5.27 -10.57 10.32
C VAL A 22 -5.89 -11.58 9.36
N LEU A 23 -5.80 -11.36 8.05
CA LEU A 23 -6.37 -12.27 7.06
C LEU A 23 -5.69 -13.64 7.06
N SER A 24 -4.39 -13.71 7.35
CA SER A 24 -3.66 -14.97 7.52
C SER A 24 -4.25 -15.80 8.65
N SER A 25 -4.50 -15.18 9.82
CA SER A 25 -5.19 -15.85 10.94
C SER A 25 -6.59 -16.31 10.55
N VAL A 26 -7.38 -15.44 9.88
CA VAL A 26 -8.73 -15.79 9.42
C VAL A 26 -8.71 -16.94 8.41
N VAL A 27 -7.74 -16.99 7.50
CA VAL A 27 -7.59 -18.12 6.55
C VAL A 27 -7.23 -19.40 7.31
N ALA A 28 -6.36 -19.33 8.32
CA ALA A 28 -6.03 -20.48 9.15
C ALA A 28 -7.23 -21.01 9.94
N GLU A 29 -8.09 -20.13 10.45
CA GLU A 29 -9.25 -20.48 11.28
C GLU A 29 -10.50 -20.87 10.48
N HIS A 30 -10.76 -20.19 9.36
CA HIS A 30 -12.00 -20.31 8.59
C HIS A 30 -11.81 -20.92 7.20
N GLY A 31 -10.58 -21.26 6.84
CA GLY A 31 -10.22 -22.02 5.64
C GLY A 31 -10.12 -21.18 4.36
N GLU A 32 -10.00 -21.92 3.25
CA GLU A 32 -9.58 -21.42 1.94
C GLU A 32 -10.50 -20.37 1.31
N LYS A 33 -11.75 -20.22 1.81
CA LYS A 33 -12.72 -19.24 1.30
C LYS A 33 -12.22 -17.78 1.40
N HIS A 34 -11.25 -17.52 2.28
CA HIS A 34 -10.66 -16.19 2.45
C HIS A 34 -9.35 -15.98 1.67
N LEU A 35 -8.82 -17.03 1.01
CA LEU A 35 -7.62 -16.92 0.19
C LEU A 35 -7.74 -15.88 -0.93
N PRO A 36 -8.87 -15.73 -1.64
CA PRO A 36 -8.98 -14.69 -2.68
C PRO A 36 -8.77 -13.28 -2.12
N LEU A 37 -9.29 -13.02 -0.92
CA LEU A 37 -9.13 -11.73 -0.25
C LEU A 37 -7.68 -11.52 0.21
N LEU A 38 -7.05 -12.54 0.80
CA LEU A 38 -5.63 -12.52 1.16
C LEU A 38 -4.75 -12.17 -0.05
N ARG A 39 -4.95 -12.88 -1.17
CA ARG A 39 -4.20 -12.65 -2.43
C ARG A 39 -4.38 -11.24 -2.99
N MET A 40 -5.59 -10.69 -2.88
CA MET A 40 -5.86 -9.33 -3.32
C MET A 40 -5.02 -8.30 -2.53
N ILE A 41 -4.98 -8.43 -1.20
CA ILE A 41 -4.20 -7.54 -0.34
C ILE A 41 -2.69 -7.71 -0.57
N GLU A 42 -2.21 -8.94 -0.78
CA GLU A 42 -0.82 -9.22 -1.16
C GLU A 42 -0.44 -8.50 -2.45
N GLY A 43 -1.32 -8.56 -3.46
CA GLY A 43 -1.16 -7.86 -4.73
C GLY A 43 -1.10 -6.34 -4.57
N GLN A 44 -1.96 -5.76 -3.74
CA GLN A 44 -1.94 -4.32 -3.44
C GLN A 44 -0.63 -3.90 -2.75
N LEU A 45 -0.14 -4.70 -1.80
CA LEU A 45 1.12 -4.44 -1.11
C LEU A 45 2.31 -4.51 -2.08
N ALA A 46 2.35 -5.53 -2.93
CA ALA A 46 3.39 -5.67 -3.95
C ALA A 46 3.39 -4.48 -4.93
N GLN A 47 2.21 -4.05 -5.40
CA GLN A 47 2.08 -2.89 -6.26
C GLN A 47 2.56 -1.60 -5.59
N LEU A 48 2.23 -1.41 -4.30
CA LEU A 48 2.66 -0.24 -3.54
C LEU A 48 4.19 -0.20 -3.39
N ARG A 49 4.81 -1.33 -3.06
CA ARG A 49 6.28 -1.48 -2.99
C ARG A 49 6.94 -1.21 -4.34
N ALA A 50 6.42 -1.80 -5.42
CA ALA A 50 6.94 -1.56 -6.77
C ALA A 50 6.79 -0.10 -7.24
N ARG A 51 5.80 0.65 -6.72
CA ARG A 51 5.66 2.09 -6.98
C ARG A 51 6.66 2.91 -6.16
N LYS A 52 6.88 2.57 -4.90
CA LYS A 52 7.91 3.21 -4.06
C LYS A 52 9.29 3.03 -4.66
N GLU A 53 9.64 1.79 -5.00
CA GLU A 53 10.93 1.44 -5.59
C GLU A 53 11.17 2.19 -6.91
N ARG A 54 10.16 2.24 -7.80
CA ARG A 54 10.26 3.06 -9.03
C ARG A 54 10.41 4.55 -8.78
N ARG A 55 9.83 5.07 -7.71
CA ARG A 55 9.97 6.49 -7.33
C ARG A 55 11.34 6.79 -6.75
N GLU A 56 11.92 5.84 -6.03
CA GLU A 56 13.28 5.92 -5.46
C GLU A 56 14.36 5.73 -6.54
N GLN A 57 14.08 4.89 -7.54
CA GLN A 57 14.97 4.65 -8.69
C GLN A 57 14.83 5.68 -9.81
N ALA A 58 13.72 6.42 -9.88
CA ALA A 58 13.61 7.56 -10.77
C ALA A 58 14.67 8.58 -10.33
N PRO A 59 15.69 8.88 -11.14
CA PRO A 59 16.66 9.90 -10.77
C PRO A 59 15.87 11.17 -10.52
N ALA A 60 16.12 11.81 -9.37
CA ALA A 60 15.80 13.22 -9.22
C ALA A 60 16.47 13.91 -10.41
N LEU A 61 15.70 14.28 -11.43
CA LEU A 61 16.19 15.14 -12.48
C LEU A 61 16.73 16.35 -11.73
N PRO A 62 18.04 16.62 -11.75
CA PRO A 62 18.51 17.89 -11.24
C PRO A 62 17.75 18.93 -12.04
N GLU A 63 17.09 19.87 -11.35
CA GLU A 63 16.63 21.10 -11.95
C GLU A 63 17.86 21.76 -12.58
N THR A 64 18.15 21.42 -13.85
CA THR A 64 19.11 22.16 -14.64
C THR A 64 18.49 23.53 -14.86
N MET A 65 18.97 24.46 -14.05
CA MET A 65 18.97 25.91 -14.27
C MET A 65 18.77 26.25 -15.76
N GLU A 66 17.60 26.80 -16.10
CA GLU A 66 17.53 27.82 -17.15
C GLU A 66 17.35 29.18 -16.48
N LYS A 67 18.47 29.69 -15.98
CA LYS A 67 18.67 31.13 -15.86
C LYS A 67 18.96 31.63 -17.29
N VAL A 68 17.91 31.84 -18.10
CA VAL A 68 18.06 32.48 -19.41
C VAL A 68 17.85 33.98 -19.25
N ALA A 69 18.97 34.68 -19.45
CA ALA A 69 19.15 36.08 -19.85
C ALA A 69 18.41 37.17 -19.06
#